data_AF-A0AAC9F881-F1
#
_entry.id   AF-A0AAC9F881-F1
#
_cell.length_a   1.000
_cell.length_b   1.000
_cell.length_c   1.000
_cell.angle_alpha   90.00
_cell.angle_beta   90.00
_cell.angle_gamma   90.00
#
_symmetry.space_group_name_H-M   'P 1'
#
loop_
_entity.id
_entity.type
_entity.pdbx_description
1 polymer ?
#
loop_
_entity_poly.entity_id
_entity_poly.type
_entity_poly.pdbx_seq_one_letter_code
_entity_poly.pdbx_strand_id
1 'polypeptide(L)' 'MNVTKQNLKDAVSANILSSEQFEQLIAFLNQQTNTSVKFDYTHALYYLGGLIAIGAMTLTFYWASLVAGWH' A
#
# COMPACT_ATOMS: atom_id res chain seq x y z
N MET A 1 -18.69 10.94 -2.67
CA MET A 1 -18.45 11.81 -3.83
C MET A 1 -17.01 11.58 -4.29
N ASN A 2 -16.79 11.22 -5.56
CA ASN A 2 -15.45 10.92 -6.08
C ASN A 2 -15.03 12.03 -7.04
N VAL A 3 -14.32 13.05 -6.55
CA VAL A 3 -13.85 14.17 -7.37
C VAL A 3 -12.48 13.83 -7.91
N THR A 4 -12.35 13.78 -9.23
CA THR A 4 -11.07 13.53 -9.89
C THR A 4 -10.42 14.84 -10.35
N LYS A 5 -9.10 14.79 -10.63
CA LYS A 5 -8.38 15.93 -11.22
C LYS A 5 -9.01 16.41 -12.53
N GLN A 6 -9.65 15.51 -13.29
CA GLN A 6 -10.36 15.85 -14.52
C GLN A 6 -11.61 16.69 -14.23
N ASN A 7 -12.40 16.35 -13.21
CA ASN A 7 -13.55 17.15 -12.81
C ASN A 7 -13.16 18.58 -12.41
N LEU A 8 -12.00 18.74 -11.77
CA LEU A 8 -11.45 20.06 -11.42
C LEU A 8 -10.99 20.84 -12.65
N LYS A 9 -10.43 20.18 -13.68
CA LYS A 9 -10.13 20.81 -14.97
C LYS A 9 -11.39 21.25 -15.70
N ASP A 10 -12.42 20.41 -15.71
CA ASP A 10 -13.69 20.73 -16.36
C ASP A 10 -14.36 21.94 -15.68
N ALA A 11 -14.20 22.09 -14.36
CA ALA A 11 -14.65 23.27 -13.62
C ALA A 11 -13.88 24.56 -14.00
N VAL A 12 -12.60 24.47 -14.36
CA VAL A 12 -11.85 25.61 -14.93
C VAL A 12 -12.39 25.97 -16.32
N SER A 13 -12.63 24.97 -17.17
CA SER A 13 -13.25 25.19 -18.49
C SER A 13 -14.66 25.80 -18.39
N ALA A 14 -15.41 25.45 -17.34
CA ALA A 14 -16.72 26.02 -17.04
C ALA A 14 -16.65 27.41 -16.37
N ASN A 15 -15.45 28.01 -16.20
CA ASN A 15 -15.22 29.27 -15.47
C ASN A 15 -15.71 29.27 -14.02
N ILE A 16 -15.89 28.09 -13.41
CA ILE A 16 -16.24 27.95 -11.99
C ILE A 16 -15.01 28.18 -11.11
N LEU A 17 -13.83 27.82 -11.62
CA LEU A 17 -12.53 28.04 -10.97
C LEU A 17 -11.59 28.76 -11.94
N SER A 18 -10.72 29.62 -11.41
CA SER A 18 -9.59 30.13 -12.18
C SER A 18 -8.48 29.09 -12.29
N SER A 19 -7.63 29.18 -13.33
CA SER A 19 -6.45 28.31 -13.46
C SER A 19 -5.52 28.41 -12.25
N GLU A 20 -5.40 29.60 -11.65
CA GLU A 20 -4.55 29.81 -10.47
C GLU A 20 -5.14 29.12 -9.23
N GLN A 21 -6.46 29.21 -9.03
CA GLN A 21 -7.16 28.49 -7.95
C GLN A 21 -7.04 26.97 -8.12
N PHE A 22 -7.11 26.48 -9.36
CA PHE A 22 -6.91 25.06 -9.67
C PHE A 22 -5.51 24.59 -9.25
N GLU A 23 -4.46 25.31 -9.64
CA GLU A 23 -3.08 24.94 -9.30
C GLU A 23 -2.84 24.98 -7.78
N GLN A 24 -3.35 26.01 -7.09
CA GLN A 24 -3.26 26.11 -5.62
C GLN A 24 -4.00 24.96 -4.92
N LEU A 25 -5.20 24.62 -5.39
CA LEU A 25 -6.00 23.52 -4.84
C LEU A 25 -5.32 22.16 -5.05
N ILE A 26 -4.76 21.93 -6.25
CA ILE A 26 -4.02 20.69 -6.54
C ILE A 26 -2.76 20.59 -5.67
N ALA A 27 -2.03 21.69 -5.49
CA ALA A 27 -0.87 21.71 -4.59
C ALA A 27 -1.25 21.38 -3.15
N PHE A 28 -2.34 21.96 -2.63
CA PHE A 28 -2.87 21.69 -1.30
C PHE A 28 -3.29 20.22 -1.11
N LEU A 29 -4.06 19.67 -2.05
CA LEU A 29 -4.54 18.29 -1.99
C LEU A 29 -3.38 17.29 -2.09
N ASN A 30 -2.38 17.56 -2.94
CA ASN A 30 -1.19 16.72 -3.04
C ASN A 30 -0.39 16.67 -1.73
N GLN A 31 -0.31 17.79 -1.00
CA GLN A 31 0.34 17.84 0.32
C GLN A 31 -0.40 16.98 1.36
N GLN A 32 -1.74 16.90 1.29
CA GLN A 32 -2.54 16.05 2.17
C GLN A 32 -2.42 14.55 1.82
N THR A 33 -2.26 14.20 0.54
CA THR A 33 -2.11 12.80 0.11
C THR A 33 -0.78 12.12 0.49
N ASN A 34 0.09 12.82 1.24
CA ASN A 34 1.31 12.23 1.81
C ASN A 34 1.02 11.16 2.90
N THR A 35 -0.26 10.92 3.21
CA THR A 35 -0.77 9.78 4.00
C THR A 35 -1.25 8.62 3.13
N SER A 36 -0.78 8.51 1.89
CA SER A 36 -0.92 7.24 1.17
C SER A 36 -0.14 6.18 1.95
N VAL A 37 -0.88 5.25 2.56
CA VAL A 37 -0.32 3.99 3.10
C VAL A 37 0.31 3.28 1.92
N LYS A 38 1.58 3.62 1.67
CA LYS A 38 2.39 2.92 0.68
C LYS A 38 2.42 1.49 1.16
N PHE A 39 1.99 0.59 0.30
CA PHE A 39 2.26 -0.83 0.47
C PHE A 39 3.78 -0.97 0.48
N ASP A 40 4.35 -0.91 1.68
CA ASP A 40 5.78 -0.86 1.85
C ASP A 40 6.27 -2.30 1.66
N TYR A 41 6.80 -2.56 0.46
CA TYR A 41 7.31 -3.87 0.07
C TYR A 41 8.27 -4.44 1.12
N THR A 42 8.96 -3.61 1.90
CA THR A 42 9.84 -4.03 3.00
C THR A 42 9.07 -4.76 4.09
N HIS A 43 7.90 -4.24 4.48
CA HIS A 43 7.08 -4.87 5.52
C HIS A 43 6.45 -6.16 5.00
N ALA A 44 6.00 -6.18 3.75
CA ALA A 44 5.48 -7.40 3.12
C ALA A 44 6.55 -8.51 3.04
N LEU A 45 7.78 -8.17 2.63
CA LEU A 45 8.90 -9.11 2.58
C LEU A 45 9.36 -9.55 3.98
N TYR A 46 9.35 -8.64 4.96
CA TYR A 46 9.69 -8.96 6.34
C TYR A 46 8.71 -9.97 6.96
N TYR A 47 7.41 -9.74 6.80
CA TYR A 47 6.40 -10.68 7.29
C TYR A 47 6.42 -12.01 6.51
N LEU A 48 6.60 -11.96 5.19
CA LEU A 48 6.75 -13.17 4.37
C LEU A 48 7.97 -14.00 4.81
N GLY A 49 9.11 -13.35 5.03
CA GLY A 49 10.32 -13.99 5.53
C GLY A 49 10.12 -14.63 6.91
N GLY A 50 9.44 -13.92 7.83
CA GLY A 50 9.06 -14.45 9.14
C GLY A 50 8.17 -15.69 9.03
N LEU A 51 7.15 -15.66 8.16
CA LEU A 51 6.27 -16.80 7.93
C LEU A 51 7.00 -18.00 7.31
N ILE A 52 7.92 -17.78 6.37
CA ILE A 52 8.75 -18.84 5.78
C ILE A 52 9.66 -19.47 6.85
N ALA A 53 10.28 -18.65 7.70
CA ALA A 53 11.15 -19.14 8.76
C ALA A 53 10.39 -20.00 9.78
N ILE A 54 9.21 -19.54 10.21
CA ILE A 54 8.31 -20.31 11.09
C ILE A 54 7.88 -21.60 10.40
N GLY A 55 7.42 -21.52 9.15
CA GLY A 55 6.99 -22.69 8.38
C GLY A 55 8.11 -23.72 8.20
N ALA A 56 9.34 -23.28 7.96
CA ALA A 56 10.51 -24.14 7.85
C ALA A 56 10.80 -24.85 9.19
N MET A 57 10.78 -24.12 10.31
CA MET A 57 10.96 -24.73 11.65
C MET A 57 9.85 -25.72 11.99
N THR A 58 8.59 -25.42 11.65
CA THR A 58 7.47 -26.32 11.89
C THR A 58 7.59 -27.59 11.03
N LEU A 59 7.97 -27.44 9.76
CA LEU A 59 8.12 -28.57 8.84
C LEU A 59 9.30 -29.47 9.24
N THR A 60 10.44 -28.89 9.63
CA THR A 60 11.60 -29.67 10.09
C THR A 60 11.30 -30.39 11.40
N PHE A 61 10.59 -29.75 12.33
CA PHE A 61 10.15 -30.38 13.56
C PHE A 61 9.18 -31.55 13.28
N TYR A 62 8.19 -31.34 12.41
CA TYR A 62 7.25 -32.39 12.01
C TYR A 62 7.98 -33.57 11.36
N TRP A 63 8.87 -33.30 10.41
CA TRP A 63 9.67 -34.33 9.74
C TRP A 63 10.53 -35.11 10.73
N ALA A 64 11.22 -34.41 11.65
CA ALA A 64 12.02 -35.04 12.69
C ALA A 64 11.17 -35.92 13.61
N SER A 65 9.95 -35.47 13.97
CA SER A 65 9.03 -36.26 14.79
C SER A 65 8.56 -37.55 14.10
N LEU A 66 8.35 -37.48 12.77
CA LEU A 66 8.04 -38.67 11.99
C LEU A 66 9.22 -39.62 12.05
N VAL A 67 10.42 -39.21 11.60
CA VAL A 67 11.60 -40.09 11.54
C VAL A 67 11.96 -40.67 12.92
N ALA A 68 11.83 -39.89 14.00
CA ALA A 68 12.09 -40.35 15.36
C ALA A 68 11.03 -41.34 15.90
N GLY A 69 9.81 -41.31 15.37
CA GLY A 69 8.73 -42.26 15.72
C GLY A 69 8.80 -43.61 14.98
N TRP A 70 9.75 -43.79 14.06
CA TRP A 70 10.03 -45.07 13.39
C TRP A 70 11.12 -45.90 14.12
N HIS A 71 11.37 -45.63 15.40
CA HIS A 71 12.32 -46.37 16.23
C HIS A 71 11.72 -46.71 17.60
#